data_AF-A0A7C4K782-F1
#
_entry.id   AF-A0A7C4K782-F1
#
_cell.length_a   1.000
_cell.length_b   1.000
_cell.length_c   1.000
_cell.angle_alpha   90.00
_cell.angle_beta   90.00
_cell.angle_gamma   90.00
#
_symmetry.space_group_name_H-M   'P 1'
#
loop_
_entity.id
_entity.type
_entity.pdbx_description
1 polymer ?
#
loop_
_entity_poly.entity_id
_entity_poly.type
_entity_poly.pdbx_seq_one_letter_code
_entity_poly.pdbx_strand_id
1 'polypeptide(L)'
;MKEIALRYSDEKLTSLAFDENALNQELFETVKCTDLLVNTTEESGILLNGRKFNHILYCHKDIEVIISADEIDSDTLAFLQSFWTARFKYISIYKNSIWSSYVQVMTESGKFPLSYIDDIRDLPEVSFNLSYANPI
;
A
#
# COMPACT_ATOMS: atom_id res chain seq x y z
N MET A 1 -8.74 13.18 -8.01
CA MET A 1 -7.71 12.72 -7.05
C MET A 1 -7.67 11.21 -7.03
N LYS A 2 -6.52 10.64 -6.66
CA LYS A 2 -6.45 9.24 -6.22
C LYS A 2 -6.35 9.30 -4.70
N GLU A 3 -7.30 8.68 -4.02
CA GLU A 3 -7.33 8.58 -2.56
C GLU A 3 -6.93 7.17 -2.17
N ILE A 4 -6.23 7.05 -1.05
CA ILE A 4 -5.87 5.77 -0.45
C ILE A 4 -6.35 5.74 0.99
N ALA A 5 -6.91 4.61 1.41
CA ALA A 5 -7.20 4.34 2.79
C ALA A 5 -6.19 3.33 3.32
N LEU A 6 -5.51 3.69 4.40
CA LEU A 6 -4.62 2.79 5.14
C LEU A 6 -5.34 2.31 6.39
N ARG A 7 -5.28 1.01 6.66
CA ARG A 7 -5.90 0.41 7.83
C ARG A 7 -5.02 -0.67 8.43
N TYR A 8 -4.92 -0.70 9.76
CA TYR A 8 -4.21 -1.77 10.46
C TYR A 8 -5.08 -2.48 11.50
N SER A 9 -4.69 -3.70 11.84
CA SER A 9 -5.33 -4.47 12.91
C SER A 9 -4.35 -5.46 13.54
N ASP A 10 -4.59 -5.79 14.80
CA ASP A 10 -3.87 -6.83 15.54
C ASP A 10 -4.36 -8.23 15.18
N GLU A 11 -5.63 -8.34 14.76
CA GLU A 11 -6.27 -9.57 14.32
C GLU A 11 -6.60 -9.53 12.82
N LYS A 12 -6.74 -10.70 12.20
CA LYS A 12 -7.10 -10.79 10.79
C LYS A 12 -8.56 -10.35 10.61
N LEU A 13 -8.79 -9.42 9.69
CA LEU A 13 -10.15 -8.99 9.35
C LEU A 13 -11.00 -10.15 8.82
N THR A 14 -12.23 -10.25 9.32
CA THR A 14 -13.24 -11.23 8.90
C THR A 14 -13.94 -10.82 7.61
N SER A 15 -14.12 -9.52 7.38
CA SER A 15 -14.65 -8.93 6.15
C SER A 15 -13.63 -7.98 5.54
N LEU A 16 -13.40 -8.12 4.24
CA LEU A 16 -12.53 -7.24 3.46
C LEU A 16 -13.33 -6.18 2.69
N ALA A 17 -14.63 -6.02 2.97
CA ALA A 17 -15.39 -4.91 2.40
C ALA A 17 -14.89 -3.58 2.97
N PHE A 18 -14.76 -2.58 2.10
CA PHE A 18 -14.41 -1.22 2.53
C PHE A 18 -15.52 -0.65 3.43
N ASP A 19 -15.10 0.02 4.50
CA ASP A 19 -15.98 0.69 5.44
C ASP A 19 -15.35 2.05 5.77
N GLU A 20 -16.09 3.12 5.54
CA GLU A 20 -15.64 4.50 5.76
C GLU A 20 -15.46 4.80 7.25
N ASN A 21 -16.20 4.12 8.13
CA ASN A 21 -16.19 4.38 9.58
C ASN A 21 -15.38 3.34 10.36
N ALA A 22 -14.47 2.62 9.70
CA ALA A 22 -13.72 1.58 10.38
C ALA A 22 -12.73 2.18 11.40
N LEU A 23 -12.56 1.47 12.52
CA LEU A 23 -11.54 1.82 13.52
C LEU A 23 -10.13 1.55 12.96
N ASN A 24 -9.17 2.39 13.37
CA ASN A 24 -7.76 2.35 12.96
C ASN A 24 -7.57 2.48 11.45
N GLN A 25 -8.30 3.42 10.85
CA GLN A 25 -8.23 3.77 9.45
C GLN A 25 -8.01 5.27 9.28
N GLU A 26 -7.12 5.61 8.37
CA GLU A 26 -6.93 6.99 7.91
C GLU A 26 -6.98 7.04 6.38
N LEU A 27 -7.50 8.16 5.89
CA LEU A 27 -7.68 8.46 4.47
C LEU A 27 -6.65 9.52 4.09
N PHE A 28 -5.93 9.28 3.00
CA PHE A 28 -4.90 10.20 2.51
C PHE A 28 -5.20 10.60 1.06
N GLU A 29 -5.01 11.89 0.75
CA GLU A 29 -5.04 12.39 -0.62
C GLU A 29 -3.63 12.25 -1.21
N THR A 30 -3.37 11.13 -1.88
CA THR A 30 -2.03 10.91 -2.42
C THR A 30 -1.66 11.93 -3.50
N VAL A 31 -0.59 12.69 -3.25
CA VAL A 31 0.01 13.62 -4.23
C VAL A 31 0.63 12.84 -5.40
N LYS A 32 1.16 11.64 -5.12
CA LYS A 32 1.62 10.68 -6.13
C LYS A 32 1.23 9.25 -5.73
N CYS A 33 -0.01 8.86 -6.00
CA CYS A 33 -0.23 7.47 -6.44
C CYS A 33 0.32 7.40 -7.86
N THR A 34 1.63 7.19 -8.02
CA THR A 34 2.21 6.86 -9.32
C THR A 34 1.32 5.79 -9.94
N ASP A 35 0.98 5.96 -11.23
CA ASP A 35 0.26 4.91 -11.95
C ASP A 35 1.00 3.61 -11.66
N LEU A 36 0.27 2.65 -11.06
CA LEU A 36 0.76 1.33 -10.68
C LEU A 36 1.74 0.87 -11.74
N LEU A 37 3.04 1.03 -11.47
CA LEU A 37 4.06 0.48 -12.33
C LEU A 37 3.97 -0.99 -12.01
N VAL A 38 3.14 -1.69 -12.79
CA VAL A 38 2.93 -3.12 -12.64
C VAL A 38 4.23 -3.78 -13.07
N ASN A 39 5.24 -3.72 -12.20
CA ASN A 39 6.29 -4.72 -12.15
C ASN A 39 5.61 -5.99 -11.67
N THR A 40 4.81 -6.60 -12.55
CA THR A 40 4.47 -7.99 -12.39
C THR A 40 5.77 -8.73 -12.64
N THR A 41 6.48 -9.08 -11.58
CA THR A 41 7.46 -10.13 -11.74
C THR A 41 6.66 -11.43 -11.82
N GLU A 42 6.60 -11.95 -13.04
CA GLU A 42 5.91 -13.17 -13.40
C GLU A 42 6.97 -14.22 -13.68
N GLU A 43 6.91 -15.36 -12.98
CA GLU A 43 7.65 -16.54 -13.43
C GLU A 43 6.98 -17.06 -14.72
N SER A 44 7.46 -16.53 -15.85
CA SER A 44 7.01 -16.90 -17.17
C SER A 44 8.13 -17.55 -17.97
N GLY A 45 7.74 -18.49 -18.83
CA GLY A 45 8.67 -19.21 -19.68
C GLY A 45 8.06 -19.57 -21.03
N ILE A 46 8.90 -20.03 -21.94
CA ILE A 46 8.50 -20.51 -23.26
C ILE A 46 8.73 -22.01 -23.30
N LEU A 47 7.66 -22.78 -23.54
CA LEU A 47 7.74 -24.21 -23.75
C LEU A 47 8.45 -24.53 -25.07
N LEU A 48 8.96 -25.76 -25.21
CA LEU A 48 9.59 -26.25 -26.44
C LEU A 48 8.68 -26.17 -27.69
N ASN A 49 7.36 -26.13 -27.50
CA ASN A 49 6.38 -25.94 -28.57
C ASN A 49 6.06 -24.46 -28.87
N GLY A 50 6.81 -23.52 -28.30
CA GLY A 50 6.66 -22.07 -28.50
C GLY A 50 5.52 -21.43 -27.70
N ARG A 51 4.77 -22.20 -26.88
CA ARG A 51 3.70 -21.63 -26.05
C ARG A 51 4.29 -20.96 -24.81
N LYS A 52 3.83 -19.75 -24.53
CA LYS A 52 4.13 -19.04 -23.28
C LYS A 52 3.29 -19.65 -22.15
N PHE A 53 3.90 -19.82 -20.98
CA PHE A 53 3.20 -20.10 -19.74
C PHE A 53 3.56 -19.06 -18.69
N ASN A 54 2.65 -18.84 -17.74
CA ASN A 54 2.85 -17.98 -16.59
C ASN A 54 2.39 -18.72 -15.33
N HIS A 55 3.14 -18.58 -14.24
CA HIS A 55 2.78 -19.16 -12.96
C HIS A 55 1.64 -18.37 -12.30
N ILE A 56 0.44 -18.94 -12.30
CA ILE A 56 -0.80 -18.27 -11.86
C ILE A 56 -0.73 -17.73 -10.42
N LEU A 57 0.02 -18.40 -9.54
CA LEU A 57 0.09 -18.08 -8.11
C LEU A 57 1.32 -17.22 -7.74
N TYR A 58 2.21 -16.92 -8.69
CA TYR A 58 3.43 -16.16 -8.42
C TYR A 58 3.38 -14.82 -9.16
N CYS A 59 2.34 -14.06 -8.86
CA CYS A 59 2.18 -12.68 -9.26
C CYS A 59 2.09 -11.82 -8.00
N HIS A 60 3.02 -10.88 -7.84
CA HIS A 60 2.89 -9.81 -6.85
C HIS A 60 2.72 -8.47 -7.54
N LYS A 61 2.06 -7.55 -6.82
CA LYS A 61 1.98 -6.15 -7.18
C LYS A 61 2.64 -5.33 -6.08
N ASP A 62 3.52 -4.44 -6.51
CA ASP A 62 4.16 -3.47 -5.65
C ASP A 62 3.49 -2.11 -5.85
N ILE A 63 3.25 -1.43 -4.73
CA ILE A 63 2.65 -0.12 -4.63
C ILE A 63 3.58 0.73 -3.79
N GLU A 64 4.08 1.80 -4.39
CA GLU A 64 4.80 2.84 -3.68
C GLU A 64 3.80 3.93 -3.27
N VAL A 65 3.68 4.20 -1.98
CA VAL A 65 2.83 5.25 -1.41
C VAL A 65 3.73 6.28 -0.76
N ILE A 66 3.66 7.51 -1.24
CA ILE A 66 4.40 8.63 -0.67
C ILE A 66 3.39 9.61 -0.07
N ILE A 67 3.49 9.83 1.23
CA ILE A 67 2.69 10.79 1.99
C ILE A 67 3.58 12.01 2.25
N SER A 68 3.13 13.16 1.74
CA SER A 68 3.86 14.43 1.82
C SER A 68 3.72 15.09 3.19
N ALA A 69 4.68 15.95 3.52
CA ALA A 69 4.70 16.73 4.76
C ALA A 69 3.40 17.47 5.07
N ASP A 70 2.71 17.98 4.05
CA ASP A 70 1.46 18.74 4.22
C ASP A 70 0.32 17.91 4.81
N GLU A 71 0.36 16.57 4.65
CA GLU A 71 -0.63 15.65 5.22
C GLU A 71 -0.19 15.04 6.55
N ILE A 72 1.04 15.34 7.01
CA ILE A 72 1.62 14.74 8.21
C ILE A 72 1.51 15.71 9.37
N ASP A 73 0.64 15.39 10.31
CA ASP A 73 0.55 15.95 11.65
C ASP A 73 1.09 14.97 12.73
N SER A 74 1.00 15.38 14.00
CA SER A 74 1.40 14.55 15.16
C SER A 74 0.67 13.20 15.20
N ASP A 75 -0.63 13.23 14.94
CA ASP A 75 -1.52 12.10 15.19
C ASP A 75 -1.45 11.10 14.04
N THR A 76 -1.44 11.59 12.80
CA THR A 76 -1.17 10.81 11.58
C THR A 76 0.23 10.19 11.63
N LEU A 77 1.26 10.88 12.12
CA LEU A 77 2.59 10.29 12.28
C LEU A 77 2.58 9.11 13.27
N ALA A 78 1.87 9.25 14.39
CA ALA A 78 1.68 8.15 15.34
C ALA A 78 0.87 6.99 14.73
N PHE A 79 -0.15 7.29 13.93
CA PHE A 79 -0.91 6.32 13.16
C PHE A 79 -0.02 5.57 12.17
N LEU A 80 0.79 6.27 11.38
CA LEU A 80 1.69 5.68 10.38
C LEU A 80 2.75 4.77 11.02
N GLN A 81 3.27 5.14 12.19
CA GLN A 81 4.16 4.27 12.97
C GLN A 81 3.43 3.01 13.49
N SER A 82 2.19 3.17 13.93
CA SER A 82 1.34 2.05 14.37
C SER A 82 1.02 1.13 13.20
N PHE A 83 0.67 1.67 12.04
CA PHE A 83 0.46 0.95 10.79
C PHE A 83 1.73 0.19 10.35
N TRP A 84 2.91 0.82 10.47
CA TRP A 84 4.18 0.18 10.13
C TRP A 84 4.53 -0.99 11.05
N THR A 85 4.17 -0.92 12.33
CA THR A 85 4.47 -1.97 13.32
C THR A 85 3.39 -3.03 13.43
N ALA A 86 2.19 -2.76 12.94
CA ALA A 86 1.06 -3.68 13.01
C ALA A 86 1.30 -5.00 12.27
N ARG A 87 0.67 -6.06 12.78
CA ARG A 87 0.76 -7.40 12.22
C ARG A 87 -0.01 -7.56 10.91
N PHE A 88 -1.21 -6.99 10.84
CA PHE A 88 -2.04 -7.03 9.65
C PHE A 88 -2.27 -5.62 9.13
N LYS A 89 -1.97 -5.43 7.85
CA LYS A 89 -2.01 -4.14 7.16
C LYS A 89 -2.86 -4.27 5.93
N TYR A 90 -3.69 -3.27 5.70
CA TYR A 90 -4.67 -3.26 4.64
C TYR A 90 -4.65 -1.93 3.92
N ILE A 91 -4.87 -1.98 2.62
CA ILE A 91 -5.10 -0.81 1.79
C ILE A 91 -6.42 -0.91 1.07
N SER A 92 -7.05 0.23 0.82
CA SER A 92 -8.08 0.37 -0.20
C SER A 92 -7.73 1.55 -1.08
N ILE A 93 -7.98 1.42 -2.38
CA ILE A 93 -7.65 2.43 -3.38
C ILE A 93 -8.96 2.95 -3.95
N TYR A 94 -9.11 4.27 -3.97
CA TYR A 94 -10.24 4.91 -4.62
C TYR A 94 -10.00 5.00 -6.13
N LYS A 95 -10.85 4.34 -6.93
CA LYS A 95 -10.74 4.34 -8.40
C LYS A 95 -12.13 4.45 -9.03
N ASN A 96 -12.26 5.31 -10.04
CA ASN A 96 -13.51 5.50 -10.79
C ASN A 96 -14.72 5.80 -9.90
N SER A 97 -14.52 6.63 -8.88
CA SER A 97 -15.55 7.04 -7.92
C SER A 97 -16.06 5.95 -6.97
N ILE A 98 -15.34 4.83 -6.84
CA ILE A 98 -15.69 3.71 -5.95
C ILE A 98 -14.43 3.28 -5.18
N TRP A 99 -14.60 3.01 -3.88
CA TRP A 99 -13.57 2.39 -3.05
C TRP A 99 -13.43 0.90 -3.36
N SER A 100 -12.20 0.42 -3.54
CA SER A 100 -11.95 -1.01 -3.67
C SER A 100 -12.15 -1.74 -2.34
N SER A 101 -12.37 -3.05 -2.38
CA SER A 101 -12.24 -3.87 -1.17
C SER A 101 -10.83 -3.75 -0.57
N TYR A 102 -10.71 -4.03 0.73
CA TYR A 102 -9.43 -4.10 1.41
C TYR A 102 -8.55 -5.20 0.83
N VAL A 103 -7.30 -4.85 0.56
CA VAL A 103 -6.25 -5.77 0.16
C VAL A 103 -5.22 -5.82 1.27
N GLN A 104 -4.90 -7.04 1.73
CA GLN A 104 -3.83 -7.21 2.70
C GLN A 104 -2.48 -6.97 2.02
N VAL A 105 -1.67 -6.10 2.62
CA VAL A 105 -0.34 -5.75 2.11
C VAL A 105 0.75 -6.18 3.06
N MET A 106 1.91 -6.43 2.49
CA MET A 106 3.16 -6.68 3.18
C MET A 106 4.05 -5.44 3.00
N THR A 107 4.74 -5.03 4.05
CA THR A 107 5.77 -4.00 3.98
C THR A 107 7.15 -4.65 3.99
N GLU A 108 8.15 -3.94 3.51
CA GLU A 108 9.53 -4.28 3.79
C GLU A 108 9.79 -4.32 5.32
N SER A 109 10.69 -5.20 5.74
CA SER A 109 11.10 -5.33 7.14
C SER A 109 12.23 -4.34 7.40
N GLY A 110 12.07 -3.41 8.36
CA GLY A 110 13.14 -2.45 8.63
C GLY A 110 12.75 -1.28 9.52
N LYS A 111 13.64 -0.28 9.53
CA LYS A 111 13.39 1.01 10.17
C LYS A 111 12.21 1.70 9.50
N PHE A 112 11.43 2.43 10.29
CA PHE A 112 10.33 3.24 9.77
C PHE A 112 10.85 4.19 8.69
N PRO A 113 10.28 4.17 7.47
CA PRO A 113 10.79 4.93 6.33
C PRO A 113 10.34 6.39 6.43
N LEU A 114 11.02 7.15 7.28
CA LEU A 114 10.88 8.60 7.42
C LEU A 114 12.05 9.28 6.70
N SER A 115 11.71 10.15 5.76
CA SER A 115 12.62 11.04 5.06
C SER A 115 12.21 12.50 5.28
N TYR A 116 13.06 13.44 4.87
CA TYR A 116 12.77 14.87 4.97
C TYR A 116 13.04 15.51 3.62
N ILE A 117 12.12 16.34 3.14
CA ILE A 117 12.29 17.05 1.86
C ILE A 117 13.43 18.06 2.02
N ASP A 118 14.44 17.97 1.15
CA ASP A 118 15.62 18.85 1.15
C ASP A 118 16.35 18.93 2.50
N ASP A 119 16.31 17.86 3.31
CA ASP A 119 16.86 17.80 4.68
C ASP A 119 16.25 18.83 5.66
N ILE A 120 15.11 19.43 5.31
CA ILE A 120 14.39 20.36 6.17
C ILE A 120 13.58 19.55 7.19
N ARG A 121 14.01 19.59 8.46
CA ARG A 121 13.40 18.81 9.56
C ARG A 121 11.90 19.06 9.76
N ASP A 122 11.42 20.22 9.35
CA ASP A 122 10.02 20.61 9.48
C ASP A 122 9.13 20.05 8.36
N LEU A 123 9.71 19.37 7.36
CA LEU A 123 9.00 18.78 6.22
C LEU A 123 9.22 17.25 6.18
N PRO A 124 8.54 16.49 7.05
CA PRO A 124 8.63 15.02 7.05
C PRO A 124 7.96 14.43 5.80
N GLU A 125 8.53 13.38 5.23
CA GLU A 125 7.94 12.61 4.13
C GLU A 125 8.03 11.12 4.46
N VAL A 126 6.92 10.40 4.32
CA VAL A 126 6.86 8.97 4.62
C VAL A 126 6.59 8.20 3.32
N SER A 127 7.51 7.30 2.98
CA SER A 127 7.45 6.48 1.77
C SER A 127 7.27 5.01 2.12
N PHE A 128 6.19 4.38 1.69
CA PHE A 128 5.93 2.96 1.89
C PHE A 128 6.03 2.18 0.58
N ASN A 129 6.85 1.14 0.58
CA ASN A 129 6.78 0.07 -0.42
C ASN A 129 5.87 -1.02 0.12
N LEU A 130 4.68 -1.14 -0.48
CA LEU A 130 3.65 -2.11 -0.14
C LEU A 130 3.56 -3.17 -1.23
N SER A 131 3.65 -4.44 -0.89
CA SER A 131 3.48 -5.53 -1.83
C SER A 131 2.30 -6.42 -1.45
N TYR A 132 1.58 -6.94 -2.44
CA TYR A 132 0.55 -7.96 -2.21
C TYR A 132 0.56 -9.03 -3.30
N ALA A 133 0.30 -10.26 -2.89
CA ALA A 133 0.29 -11.43 -3.77
C ALA A 133 -1.13 -11.72 -4.29
N ASN A 134 -1.21 -12.34 -5.47
CA ASN A 134 -2.45 -12.75 -6.14
C ASN A 134 -3.44 -11.61 -6.44
N PRO A 135 -3.05 -10.64 -7.27
CA PRO A 135 -4.03 -9.75 -7.87
C PRO A 135 -4.86 -10.51 -8.92
N ILE A 136 -6.06 -10.93 -8.56
CA ILE A 136 -7.07 -11.42 -9.52
C ILE A 136 -7.65 -10.24 -10.29
#